data_AF-A0A9N8KYS6-F1
#
_entry.id   AF-A0A9N8KYS6-F1
#
_cell.length_a   1.000
_cell.length_b   1.000
_cell.length_c   1.000
_cell.angle_alpha   90.00
_cell.angle_beta   90.00
_cell.angle_gamma   90.00
#
_symmetry.space_group_name_H-M   'P 1'
#
loop_
_entity.id
_entity.type
_entity.pdbx_description
1 polymer ?
#
loop_
_entity_poly.entity_id
_entity_poly.type
_entity_poly.pdbx_seq_one_letter_code
_entity_poly.pdbx_strand_id
1 'polypeptide(L)'
;MDKIEDVSSKDSGPKSKDYDENSSRQITLFDIKIDNGLKDDDGNEIPRPFTKSQMRKWLRKVKWENKKADKRAFEKAKAKARRKEAQEENISLGPSRKALKRMKLERPKRSTSLVIDLSFDHLMIEKDRFKVIKQILRCYSVNRRSENPVQFHLTSLGERTKSEMSRHNGYENWDINYHEASYLEVFPKENIVYLTSESDNVIEKIEENTAYIIGGLVDHNKYKGLCLKIAEEQGIRHAQLPLDKYINMKTRKVLTIDHVFEIMLRVCEGMPWQNVLLNVLPMRKGAYICDNRRSSNSSKDNSNSGEDE
;
A
#
# COMPACT_ATOMS: atom_id res chain seq x y z
N MET A 1 -29.90 -84.89 -9.49
CA MET A 1 -30.26 -84.25 -8.21
C MET A 1 -29.96 -82.76 -8.37
N ASP A 2 -30.61 -82.06 -9.30
CA ASP A 2 -32.05 -81.77 -9.36
C ASP A 2 -32.56 -81.27 -8.01
N LYS A 3 -32.66 -79.93 -7.89
CA LYS A 3 -33.97 -79.27 -7.80
C LYS A 3 -33.86 -77.79 -8.14
N ILE A 4 -34.64 -77.44 -9.15
CA ILE A 4 -35.08 -76.12 -9.59
C ILE A 4 -36.28 -75.73 -8.71
N GLU A 5 -36.38 -74.46 -8.35
CA GLU A 5 -37.60 -73.67 -8.04
C GLU A 5 -37.11 -72.27 -7.56
N ASP A 6 -37.68 -71.12 -7.88
CA ASP A 6 -38.53 -70.65 -8.96
C ASP A 6 -38.37 -69.11 -8.98
N VAL A 7 -38.60 -68.51 -10.13
CA VAL A 7 -38.42 -67.10 -10.47
C VAL A 7 -39.60 -66.28 -9.97
N SER A 8 -39.35 -65.12 -9.35
CA SER A 8 -40.34 -64.06 -9.19
C SER A 8 -39.73 -62.71 -9.54
N SER A 9 -40.16 -62.21 -10.69
CA SER A 9 -39.80 -60.95 -11.33
C SER A 9 -40.20 -59.72 -10.52
N LYS A 10 -39.29 -58.74 -10.39
CA LYS A 10 -39.64 -57.31 -10.40
C LYS A 10 -38.57 -56.48 -11.10
N ASP A 11 -38.94 -56.06 -12.30
CA ASP A 11 -38.36 -54.97 -13.07
C ASP A 11 -38.80 -53.63 -12.45
N SER A 12 -37.88 -52.67 -12.29
CA SER A 12 -38.11 -51.22 -12.44
C SER A 12 -36.95 -50.36 -11.90
N GLY A 13 -36.33 -49.58 -12.77
CA GLY A 13 -35.98 -48.18 -12.47
C GLY A 13 -34.48 -47.85 -12.27
N PRO A 14 -33.92 -46.88 -13.04
CA PRO A 14 -32.55 -46.42 -12.85
C PRO A 14 -32.44 -45.60 -11.56
N LYS A 15 -31.42 -45.91 -10.75
CA LYS A 15 -31.07 -45.18 -9.53
C LYS A 15 -30.94 -43.68 -9.82
N SER A 16 -31.84 -42.89 -9.26
CA SER A 16 -31.77 -41.42 -9.27
C SER A 16 -30.48 -40.98 -8.61
N LYS A 17 -29.68 -40.19 -9.34
CA LYS A 17 -28.61 -39.39 -8.76
C LYS A 17 -29.27 -38.37 -7.84
N ASP A 18 -28.98 -38.44 -6.55
CA ASP A 18 -29.31 -37.38 -5.60
C ASP A 18 -28.62 -36.10 -6.08
N TYR A 19 -29.42 -35.19 -6.64
CA TYR A 19 -29.01 -33.82 -6.89
C TYR A 19 -28.97 -33.12 -5.55
N ASP A 20 -27.76 -32.75 -5.13
CA ASP A 20 -27.49 -31.95 -3.94
C ASP A 20 -28.17 -30.56 -4.11
N GLU A 21 -29.37 -30.42 -3.55
CA GLU A 21 -30.31 -29.31 -3.75
C GLU A 21 -29.89 -28.02 -3.02
N ASN A 22 -28.59 -27.87 -2.72
CA ASN A 22 -28.06 -26.78 -1.90
C ASN A 22 -27.25 -25.72 -2.68
N SER A 23 -27.25 -25.75 -4.02
CA SER A 23 -26.36 -24.88 -4.81
C SER A 23 -26.91 -23.47 -5.12
N SER A 24 -28.14 -23.11 -4.75
CA SER A 24 -28.73 -21.82 -5.19
C SER A 24 -29.70 -21.19 -4.20
N ARG A 25 -29.52 -21.38 -2.89
CA ARG A 25 -30.42 -20.75 -1.92
C ARG A 25 -30.12 -19.25 -1.81
N GLN A 26 -30.95 -18.42 -2.44
CA GLN A 26 -30.91 -16.97 -2.28
C GLN A 26 -31.25 -16.63 -0.83
N ILE A 27 -30.29 -16.04 -0.11
CA ILE A 27 -30.44 -15.63 1.29
C ILE A 27 -31.44 -14.47 1.32
N THR A 28 -32.58 -14.67 1.96
CA THR A 28 -33.63 -13.66 2.09
C THR A 28 -33.45 -12.83 3.36
N LEU A 29 -34.36 -11.87 3.55
CA LEU A 29 -34.39 -11.05 4.77
C LEU A 29 -34.60 -11.89 6.06
N PHE A 30 -35.07 -13.12 5.93
CA PHE A 30 -35.49 -13.96 7.04
C PHE A 30 -34.55 -15.15 7.31
N ASP A 31 -33.57 -15.39 6.43
CA ASP A 31 -32.63 -16.52 6.56
C ASP A 31 -31.43 -16.22 7.47
N ILE A 32 -31.13 -14.95 7.74
CA ILE A 32 -30.08 -14.55 8.69
C ILE A 32 -30.67 -14.62 10.11
N LYS A 33 -30.70 -15.83 10.69
CA LYS A 33 -31.29 -16.10 12.01
C LYS A 33 -30.37 -15.81 13.21
N ILE A 34 -29.06 -15.82 12.99
CA ILE A 34 -28.05 -15.57 14.03
C ILE A 34 -27.26 -14.33 13.63
N ASP A 35 -27.37 -13.30 14.47
CA ASP A 35 -26.59 -12.07 14.39
C ASP A 35 -25.33 -12.24 15.26
N ASN A 36 -24.15 -11.84 14.77
CA ASN A 36 -23.00 -11.63 15.66
C ASN A 36 -22.99 -10.17 16.22
N GLY A 37 -24.07 -9.43 15.97
CA GLY A 37 -24.30 -8.06 16.41
C GLY A 37 -23.51 -7.02 15.63
N LEU A 38 -24.15 -5.90 15.30
CA LEU A 38 -23.48 -4.62 15.56
C LEU A 38 -23.51 -4.47 17.07
N LYS A 39 -22.35 -4.60 17.70
CA LYS A 39 -22.19 -4.25 19.11
C LYS A 39 -22.27 -2.73 19.25
N ASP A 40 -22.94 -2.25 20.29
CA ASP A 40 -22.72 -0.89 20.75
C ASP A 40 -21.27 -0.74 21.27
N ASP A 41 -20.86 0.48 21.63
CA ASP A 41 -19.52 0.73 22.17
C ASP A 41 -19.25 -0.07 23.48
N ASP A 42 -20.32 -0.66 24.06
CA ASP A 42 -20.32 -1.46 25.29
C ASP A 42 -20.42 -2.98 25.05
N GLY A 43 -20.47 -3.44 23.79
CA GLY A 43 -20.38 -4.86 23.45
C GLY A 43 -21.69 -5.66 23.37
N ASN A 44 -22.85 -5.02 23.54
CA ASN A 44 -24.16 -5.66 23.60
C ASN A 44 -24.77 -5.95 22.22
N GLU A 45 -25.54 -7.04 22.11
CA GLU A 45 -26.23 -7.42 20.87
C GLU A 45 -27.50 -6.58 20.65
N ILE A 46 -27.53 -5.79 19.58
CA ILE A 46 -28.69 -4.94 19.26
C ILE A 46 -29.78 -5.78 18.56
N PRO A 47 -31.04 -5.75 19.04
CA PRO A 47 -32.16 -6.43 18.38
C PRO A 47 -32.50 -5.88 16.98
N ARG A 48 -33.36 -6.60 16.23
CA ARG A 48 -33.64 -6.39 14.78
C ARG A 48 -33.80 -4.90 14.40
N PRO A 49 -33.36 -4.49 13.18
CA PRO A 49 -33.23 -3.07 12.81
C PRO A 49 -34.55 -2.26 12.94
N PHE A 50 -34.60 -1.32 13.89
CA PHE A 50 -35.78 -0.47 14.12
C PHE A 50 -35.82 0.81 13.26
N THR A 51 -34.69 1.23 12.66
CA THR A 51 -34.62 2.46 11.86
C THR A 51 -34.42 2.22 10.36
N LYS A 52 -34.95 3.12 9.53
CA LYS A 52 -34.82 3.11 8.05
C LYS A 52 -33.36 3.05 7.57
N SER A 53 -32.43 3.66 8.32
CA SER A 53 -31.00 3.64 8.01
C SER A 53 -30.36 2.27 8.27
N GLN A 54 -30.65 1.66 9.42
CA GLN A 54 -30.17 0.32 9.77
C GLN A 54 -30.76 -0.72 8.80
N MET A 55 -32.04 -0.61 8.44
CA MET A 55 -32.67 -1.45 7.42
C MET A 55 -31.96 -1.36 6.05
N ARG A 56 -31.60 -0.14 5.61
CA ARG A 56 -30.83 0.07 4.37
C ARG A 56 -29.42 -0.52 4.43
N LYS A 57 -28.76 -0.50 5.59
CA LYS A 57 -27.45 -1.15 5.81
C LYS A 57 -27.58 -2.67 5.74
N TRP A 58 -28.67 -3.20 6.28
CA TRP A 58 -28.98 -4.62 6.33
C TRP A 58 -29.32 -5.19 4.94
N LEU A 59 -30.20 -4.52 4.19
CA LEU A 59 -30.49 -4.86 2.79
C LEU A 59 -29.24 -4.83 1.90
N ARG A 60 -28.29 -3.94 2.17
CA ARG A 60 -26.98 -3.92 1.49
C ARG A 60 -26.16 -5.16 1.82
N LYS A 61 -26.15 -5.62 3.08
CA LYS A 61 -25.45 -6.84 3.51
C LYS A 61 -26.03 -8.08 2.83
N VAL A 62 -27.36 -8.22 2.79
CA VAL A 62 -28.04 -9.34 2.11
C VAL A 62 -27.78 -9.34 0.60
N LYS A 63 -27.90 -8.18 -0.05
CA LYS A 63 -27.54 -8.05 -1.47
C LYS A 63 -26.08 -8.42 -1.72
N TRP A 64 -25.18 -8.05 -0.81
CA TRP A 64 -23.77 -8.40 -0.90
C TRP A 64 -23.55 -9.91 -0.75
N GLU A 65 -24.10 -10.57 0.27
CA GLU A 65 -23.95 -12.02 0.47
C GLU A 65 -24.48 -12.82 -0.73
N ASN A 66 -25.65 -12.47 -1.25
CA ASN A 66 -26.20 -13.12 -2.45
C ASN A 66 -25.29 -12.92 -3.68
N LYS A 67 -24.77 -11.70 -3.91
CA LYS A 67 -23.91 -11.42 -5.06
C LYS A 67 -22.46 -11.83 -4.87
N LYS A 68 -22.02 -12.18 -3.66
CA LYS A 68 -20.62 -12.44 -3.33
C LYS A 68 -20.12 -13.72 -4.00
N ALA A 69 -20.93 -14.77 -4.05
CA ALA A 69 -20.59 -16.00 -4.75
C ALA A 69 -20.44 -15.75 -6.25
N ASP A 70 -21.43 -15.12 -6.88
CA ASP A 70 -21.41 -14.76 -8.30
C ASP A 70 -20.24 -13.83 -8.65
N LYS A 71 -20.00 -12.81 -7.82
CA LYS A 71 -18.87 -11.88 -7.99
C LYS A 71 -17.53 -12.62 -7.88
N ARG A 72 -17.37 -13.53 -6.92
CA ARG A 72 -16.15 -14.36 -6.80
C ARG A 72 -15.98 -15.28 -8.01
N ALA A 73 -17.06 -15.88 -8.50
CA ALA A 73 -17.05 -16.73 -9.69
C ALA A 73 -16.66 -15.94 -10.95
N PHE A 74 -17.26 -14.77 -11.15
CA PHE A 74 -16.94 -13.84 -12.24
C PHE A 74 -15.48 -13.36 -12.17
N GLU A 75 -15.02 -12.92 -10.99
CA GLU A 75 -13.62 -12.51 -10.79
C GLU A 75 -12.64 -13.67 -11.04
N LYS A 76 -12.98 -14.90 -10.62
CA LYS A 76 -12.17 -16.10 -10.88
C LYS A 76 -12.13 -16.45 -12.37
N ALA A 77 -13.24 -16.34 -13.08
CA ALA A 77 -13.32 -16.54 -14.53
C ALA A 77 -12.50 -15.47 -15.28
N LYS A 78 -12.66 -14.19 -14.93
CA LYS A 78 -11.88 -13.08 -15.49
C LYS A 78 -10.39 -13.23 -15.23
N ALA A 79 -9.99 -13.64 -14.03
CA ALA A 79 -8.59 -13.91 -13.71
C ALA A 79 -8.02 -15.11 -14.48
N LYS A 80 -8.84 -16.14 -14.77
CA LYS A 80 -8.44 -17.28 -15.60
C LYS A 80 -8.29 -16.87 -17.06
N ALA A 81 -9.22 -16.06 -17.60
CA ALA A 81 -9.13 -15.51 -18.95
C ALA A 81 -7.88 -14.65 -19.13
N ARG A 82 -7.62 -13.69 -18.21
CA ARG A 82 -6.40 -12.86 -18.22
C ARG A 82 -5.11 -13.69 -18.16
N ARG A 83 -5.13 -14.82 -17.46
CA ARG A 83 -3.98 -15.75 -17.42
C ARG A 83 -3.76 -16.46 -18.75
N LYS A 84 -4.84 -16.84 -19.42
CA LYS A 84 -4.79 -17.49 -20.73
C LYS A 84 -4.29 -16.52 -21.80
N GLU A 85 -4.84 -15.31 -21.84
CA GLU A 85 -4.44 -14.22 -22.73
C GLU A 85 -2.95 -13.89 -22.58
N ALA A 86 -2.48 -13.65 -21.36
CA ALA A 86 -1.06 -13.36 -21.17
C ALA A 86 -0.13 -14.57 -21.43
N GLN A 87 -0.64 -15.81 -21.36
CA GLN A 87 0.11 -16.99 -21.80
C GLN A 87 0.18 -17.07 -23.34
N GLU A 88 -0.90 -16.70 -24.03
CA GLU A 88 -0.97 -16.59 -25.50
C GLU A 88 -0.07 -15.46 -26.02
N GLU A 89 0.02 -14.35 -25.29
CA GLU A 89 0.84 -13.18 -25.64
C GLU A 89 2.29 -13.25 -25.12
N ASN A 90 2.70 -14.34 -24.45
CA ASN A 90 4.00 -14.46 -23.77
C ASN A 90 4.32 -13.29 -22.80
N ILE A 91 3.28 -12.65 -22.23
CA ILE A 91 3.44 -11.55 -21.27
C ILE A 91 3.54 -12.13 -19.85
N SER A 92 4.63 -11.80 -19.15
CA SER A 92 4.79 -12.19 -17.75
C SER A 92 3.82 -11.42 -16.85
N LEU A 93 2.83 -12.13 -16.28
CA LEU A 93 1.86 -11.59 -15.30
C LEU A 93 2.46 -11.28 -13.91
N GLY A 94 3.78 -11.35 -13.77
CA GLY A 94 4.49 -11.25 -12.51
C GLY A 94 4.36 -12.50 -11.62
N PRO A 95 5.05 -12.51 -10.47
CA PRO A 95 5.13 -13.68 -9.60
C PRO A 95 3.77 -14.00 -8.94
N SER A 96 3.37 -15.28 -8.98
CA SER A 96 2.17 -15.78 -8.29
C SER A 96 2.21 -15.50 -6.78
N ARG A 97 1.06 -15.31 -6.12
CA ARG A 97 0.98 -15.16 -4.66
C ARG A 97 1.65 -16.31 -3.90
N LYS A 98 1.66 -17.53 -4.47
CA LYS A 98 2.41 -18.68 -3.94
C LYS A 98 3.93 -18.53 -4.14
N ALA A 99 4.37 -17.99 -5.28
CA ALA A 99 5.77 -17.69 -5.54
C ALA A 99 6.29 -16.56 -4.62
N LEU A 100 5.49 -15.50 -4.43
CA LEU A 100 5.78 -14.43 -3.47
C LEU A 100 5.85 -14.91 -2.01
N LYS A 101 5.11 -15.97 -1.65
CA LYS A 101 5.25 -16.63 -0.34
C LYS A 101 6.54 -17.44 -0.22
N ARG A 102 7.03 -18.01 -1.33
CA ARG A 102 8.27 -18.82 -1.38
C ARG A 102 9.54 -18.01 -1.63
N MET A 103 9.44 -16.73 -1.98
CA MET A 103 10.57 -15.79 -1.97
C MET A 103 11.03 -15.60 -0.50
N LYS A 104 11.85 -16.55 -0.05
CA LYS A 104 12.48 -16.65 1.26
C LYS A 104 14.02 -16.68 1.11
N LEU A 105 14.54 -16.21 -0.03
CA LEU A 105 15.94 -15.83 -0.06
C LEU A 105 16.03 -14.48 0.63
N GLU A 106 16.64 -14.45 1.80
CA GLU A 106 17.21 -13.23 2.36
C GLU A 106 18.23 -12.72 1.33
N ARG A 107 17.78 -11.76 0.52
CA ARG A 107 18.64 -11.12 -0.46
C ARG A 107 19.62 -10.23 0.31
N PRO A 108 20.88 -10.11 -0.14
CA PRO A 108 21.80 -9.16 0.46
C PRO A 108 21.17 -7.77 0.40
N LYS A 109 21.02 -7.15 1.56
CA LYS A 109 20.43 -5.83 1.68
C LYS A 109 21.49 -4.76 1.39
N ARG A 110 21.05 -3.62 0.85
CA ARG A 110 21.90 -2.43 0.72
C ARG A 110 22.32 -1.92 2.10
N SER A 111 23.43 -1.19 2.15
CA SER A 111 23.90 -0.52 3.37
C SER A 111 23.01 0.67 3.77
N THR A 112 22.27 1.24 2.81
CA THR A 112 21.32 2.32 3.07
C THR A 112 20.13 1.83 3.90
N SER A 113 19.78 2.62 4.91
CA SER A 113 18.64 2.36 5.79
C SER A 113 17.49 3.34 5.47
N LEU A 114 16.28 2.80 5.30
CA LEU A 114 15.05 3.60 5.25
C LEU A 114 14.31 3.41 6.56
N VAL A 115 14.04 4.52 7.25
CA VAL A 115 13.45 4.52 8.58
C VAL A 115 12.12 5.25 8.53
N ILE A 116 11.07 4.70 9.12
CA ILE A 116 9.81 5.42 9.35
C ILE A 116 9.75 5.81 10.83
N ASP A 117 9.69 7.11 11.10
CA ASP A 117 9.54 7.64 12.45
C ASP A 117 8.06 7.64 12.88
N LEU A 118 7.72 6.86 13.91
CA LEU A 118 6.36 6.71 14.43
C LEU A 118 6.08 7.58 15.68
N SER A 119 6.91 8.59 15.94
CA SER A 119 6.75 9.51 17.09
C SER A 119 5.47 10.37 17.07
N PHE A 120 4.72 10.35 15.97
CA PHE A 120 3.58 11.25 15.72
C PHE A 120 2.20 10.69 16.11
N ASP A 121 2.14 9.60 16.87
CA ASP A 121 0.87 8.94 17.24
C ASP A 121 -0.15 9.90 17.90
N HIS A 122 0.33 10.88 18.66
CA HIS A 122 -0.48 11.88 19.36
C HIS A 122 -1.12 12.93 18.42
N LEU A 123 -0.62 13.07 17.19
CA LEU A 123 -1.13 14.01 16.19
C LEU A 123 -2.19 13.38 15.28
N MET A 124 -2.41 12.07 15.38
CA MET A 124 -3.28 11.31 14.49
C MET A 124 -4.48 10.69 15.21
N ILE A 125 -5.65 10.81 14.59
CA ILE A 125 -6.80 10.01 14.98
C ILE A 125 -6.60 8.55 14.56
N GLU A 126 -7.36 7.64 15.16
CA GLU A 126 -7.27 6.19 14.89
C GLU A 126 -7.38 5.85 13.39
N LYS A 127 -8.28 6.51 12.66
CA LYS A 127 -8.43 6.31 11.22
C LYS A 127 -7.16 6.65 10.43
N ASP A 128 -6.38 7.62 10.89
CA ASP A 128 -5.15 8.06 10.24
C ASP A 128 -3.98 7.15 10.60
N ARG A 129 -3.90 6.66 11.84
CA ARG A 129 -2.94 5.60 12.23
C ARG A 129 -3.12 4.33 11.39
N PHE A 130 -4.36 3.90 11.15
CA PHE A 130 -4.62 2.79 10.23
C PHE A 130 -4.17 3.05 8.79
N LYS A 131 -4.13 4.32 8.34
CA LYS A 131 -3.56 4.67 7.02
C LYS A 131 -2.03 4.58 7.05
N VAL A 132 -1.37 5.00 8.13
CA VAL A 132 0.08 4.82 8.32
C VAL A 132 0.45 3.35 8.26
N ILE A 133 -0.24 2.49 9.01
CA ILE A 133 0.02 1.03 9.02
C ILE A 133 -0.17 0.42 7.62
N LYS A 134 -1.21 0.83 6.89
CA LYS A 134 -1.40 0.42 5.49
C LYS A 134 -0.27 0.86 4.57
N GLN A 135 0.29 2.04 4.79
CA GLN A 135 1.45 2.52 4.03
C GLN A 135 2.71 1.72 4.39
N ILE A 136 2.96 1.42 5.68
CA ILE A 136 4.06 0.54 6.11
C ILE A 136 3.96 -0.84 5.47
N LEU A 137 2.76 -1.45 5.45
CA LEU A 137 2.48 -2.71 4.76
C LEU A 137 2.83 -2.66 3.27
N ARG A 138 2.55 -1.52 2.62
CA ARG A 138 2.89 -1.28 1.22
C ARG A 138 4.41 -1.16 1.07
N CYS A 139 5.10 -0.38 1.91
CA CYS A 139 6.57 -0.27 1.93
C CYS A 139 7.22 -1.64 2.05
N TYR A 140 6.82 -2.43 3.06
CA TYR A 140 7.31 -3.80 3.26
C TYR A 140 7.10 -4.68 2.03
N SER A 141 5.90 -4.64 1.46
CA SER A 141 5.57 -5.42 0.27
C SER A 141 6.38 -5.04 -0.96
N VAL A 142 6.76 -3.76 -1.11
CA VAL A 142 7.61 -3.29 -2.22
C VAL A 142 9.07 -3.67 -1.94
N ASN A 143 9.58 -3.43 -0.73
CA ASN A 143 10.96 -3.79 -0.36
C ASN A 143 11.21 -5.29 -0.52
N ARG A 144 10.29 -6.14 -0.05
CA ARG A 144 10.41 -7.60 -0.18
C ARG A 144 10.40 -8.11 -1.63
N ARG A 145 9.87 -7.32 -2.57
CA ARG A 145 9.84 -7.65 -4.00
C ARG A 145 10.98 -7.00 -4.79
N SER A 146 11.75 -6.11 -4.17
CA SER A 146 12.91 -5.47 -4.77
C SER A 146 14.04 -6.48 -5.02
N GLU A 147 14.80 -6.24 -6.09
CA GLU A 147 16.03 -6.99 -6.37
C GLU A 147 17.12 -6.72 -5.33
N ASN A 148 17.22 -5.46 -4.90
CA ASN A 148 18.21 -4.98 -3.94
C ASN A 148 17.49 -4.29 -2.77
N PRO A 149 16.90 -5.05 -1.83
CA PRO A 149 16.16 -4.48 -0.72
C PRO A 149 17.04 -3.59 0.17
N VAL A 150 16.45 -2.56 0.75
CA VAL A 150 17.10 -1.70 1.76
C VAL A 150 16.92 -2.28 3.17
N GLN A 151 17.73 -1.82 4.12
CA GLN A 151 17.45 -2.05 5.54
C GLN A 151 16.22 -1.23 5.93
N PHE A 152 15.13 -1.90 6.29
CA PHE A 152 13.87 -1.22 6.63
C PHE A 152 13.69 -1.20 8.16
N HIS A 153 13.56 -0.01 8.73
CA HIS A 153 13.41 0.22 10.15
C HIS A 153 12.12 0.98 10.48
N LEU A 154 11.52 0.64 11.63
CA LEU A 154 10.48 1.44 12.29
C LEU A 154 11.03 1.87 13.64
N THR A 155 11.01 3.18 13.92
CA THR A 155 11.50 3.76 15.18
C THR A 155 10.39 4.46 15.93
N SER A 156 10.60 4.74 17.21
CA SER A 156 9.61 5.35 18.09
C SER A 156 8.30 4.54 18.14
N LEU A 157 8.41 3.20 18.07
CA LEU A 157 7.25 2.32 17.99
C LEU A 157 6.50 2.28 19.32
N GLY A 158 5.44 3.08 19.44
CA GLY A 158 4.57 3.09 20.61
C GLY A 158 3.68 1.83 20.73
N GLU A 159 3.20 1.56 21.94
CA GLU A 159 2.35 0.40 22.25
C GLU A 159 1.06 0.34 21.42
N ARG A 160 0.44 1.49 21.16
CA ARG A 160 -0.78 1.59 20.35
C ARG A 160 -0.55 1.10 18.93
N THR A 161 0.46 1.64 18.27
CA THR A 161 0.81 1.24 16.90
C THR A 161 1.31 -0.20 16.86
N LYS A 162 2.10 -0.66 17.84
CA LYS A 162 2.52 -2.07 17.98
C LYS A 162 1.31 -3.01 18.08
N SER A 163 0.32 -2.68 18.90
CA SER A 163 -0.92 -3.45 19.04
C SER A 163 -1.71 -3.49 17.72
N GLU A 164 -1.87 -2.35 17.05
CA GLU A 164 -2.55 -2.28 15.76
C GLU A 164 -1.82 -3.09 14.66
N MET A 165 -0.47 -3.10 14.67
CA MET A 165 0.34 -3.87 13.74
C MET A 165 0.25 -5.39 13.98
N SER A 166 0.17 -5.83 15.24
CA SER A 166 0.07 -7.27 15.59
C SER A 166 -1.16 -7.97 14.99
N ARG A 167 -2.20 -7.20 14.64
CA ARG A 167 -3.41 -7.68 13.96
C ARG A 167 -3.15 -8.17 12.53
N HIS A 168 -1.98 -7.88 11.96
CA HIS A 168 -1.61 -8.32 10.62
C HIS A 168 -0.84 -9.64 10.67
N ASN A 169 -1.35 -10.64 9.94
CA ASN A 169 -0.79 -11.99 9.94
C ASN A 169 0.71 -12.00 9.62
N GLY A 170 1.48 -12.61 10.52
CA GLY A 170 2.91 -12.83 10.35
C GLY A 170 3.77 -11.57 10.52
N TYR A 171 3.25 -10.51 11.14
CA TYR A 171 3.98 -9.29 11.49
C TYR A 171 5.34 -9.58 12.14
N GLU A 172 5.38 -10.51 13.09
CA GLU A 172 6.61 -10.92 13.81
C GLU A 172 7.68 -11.51 12.89
N ASN A 173 7.28 -12.05 11.74
CA ASN A 173 8.17 -12.67 10.76
C ASN A 173 8.47 -11.70 9.59
N TRP A 174 8.10 -10.44 9.69
CA TRP A 174 8.46 -9.46 8.68
C TRP A 174 9.93 -9.09 8.82
N ASP A 175 10.60 -9.04 7.68
CA ASP A 175 11.98 -8.59 7.58
C ASP A 175 12.06 -7.06 7.73
N ILE A 176 11.79 -6.58 8.94
CA ILE A 176 11.77 -5.18 9.37
C ILE A 176 12.42 -5.11 10.75
N ASN A 177 13.27 -4.12 10.95
CA ASN A 177 13.89 -3.85 12.24
C ASN A 177 12.97 -2.93 13.06
N TYR A 178 12.40 -3.46 14.14
CA TYR A 178 11.49 -2.71 15.02
C TYR A 178 12.24 -2.13 16.22
N HIS A 179 12.07 -0.84 16.47
CA HIS A 179 12.70 -0.12 17.57
C HIS A 179 11.67 0.68 18.35
N GLU A 180 11.63 0.49 19.67
CA GLU A 180 10.83 1.33 20.58
C GLU A 180 11.52 2.69 20.79
N ALA A 181 12.86 2.71 20.74
CA ALA A 181 13.69 3.91 20.83
C ALA A 181 13.58 4.83 19.61
N SER A 182 13.97 6.09 19.80
CA SER A 182 14.07 7.11 18.74
C SER A 182 15.16 6.76 17.73
N TYR A 183 15.02 7.20 16.47
CA TYR A 183 16.05 7.04 15.45
C TYR A 183 17.40 7.67 15.84
N LEU A 184 17.40 8.67 16.72
CA LEU A 184 18.62 9.29 17.25
C LEU A 184 19.44 8.36 18.16
N GLU A 185 18.79 7.38 18.79
CA GLU A 185 19.47 6.40 19.66
C GLU A 185 19.92 5.17 18.86
N VAL A 186 19.23 4.88 17.75
CA VAL A 186 19.49 3.71 16.90
C VAL A 186 20.61 3.95 15.89
N PHE A 187 20.76 5.19 15.41
CA PHE A 187 21.72 5.54 14.36
C PHE A 187 22.65 6.67 14.80
N PRO A 188 23.93 6.67 14.35
CA PRO A 188 24.84 7.80 14.56
C PRO A 188 24.28 9.07 13.92
N LYS A 189 24.32 10.18 14.66
CA LYS A 189 23.69 11.45 14.26
C LYS A 189 24.16 11.96 12.91
N GLU A 190 25.44 11.80 12.61
CA GLU A 190 26.10 12.16 11.35
C GLU A 190 25.56 11.41 10.13
N ASN A 191 25.05 10.19 10.34
CA ASN A 191 24.54 9.31 9.30
C ASN A 191 23.02 9.44 9.11
N ILE A 192 22.38 10.42 9.75
CA ILE A 192 20.92 10.62 9.66
C ILE A 192 20.60 11.75 8.68
N VAL A 193 19.66 11.51 7.78
CA VAL A 193 19.06 12.53 6.92
C VAL A 193 17.54 12.46 7.03
N TYR A 194 16.90 13.50 7.55
CA TYR A 194 15.45 13.59 7.63
C TYR A 194 14.85 14.08 6.30
N LEU A 195 14.01 13.26 5.66
CA LEU A 195 13.34 13.62 4.42
C LEU A 195 12.08 14.44 4.70
N THR A 196 12.05 15.67 4.19
CA THR A 196 10.94 16.61 4.41
C THR A 196 10.76 17.52 3.18
N SER A 197 9.51 17.77 2.78
CA SER A 197 9.21 18.52 1.55
C SER A 197 9.56 20.00 1.61
N GLU A 198 9.66 20.56 2.81
CA GLU A 198 9.90 21.98 3.05
C GLU A 198 11.39 22.32 3.23
N SER A 199 12.28 21.31 3.20
CA SER A 199 13.72 21.54 3.35
C SER A 199 14.29 22.31 2.16
N ASP A 200 15.11 23.33 2.41
CA ASP A 200 15.83 24.06 1.35
C ASP A 200 16.90 23.20 0.65
N ASN A 201 17.43 22.19 1.35
CA ASN A 201 18.40 21.24 0.78
C ASN A 201 17.69 20.22 -0.12
N VAL A 202 18.20 20.00 -1.33
CA VAL A 202 17.68 19.00 -2.28
C VAL A 202 18.59 17.78 -2.32
N ILE A 203 18.04 16.58 -2.11
CA ILE A 203 18.81 15.35 -2.25
C ILE A 203 19.12 15.06 -3.73
N GLU A 204 20.40 14.89 -4.05
CA GLU A 204 20.83 14.57 -5.43
C GLU A 204 21.26 13.12 -5.58
N LYS A 205 21.96 12.60 -4.58
CA LYS A 205 22.51 11.24 -4.55
C LYS A 205 22.20 10.59 -3.21
N ILE A 206 22.05 9.27 -3.25
CA ILE A 206 21.88 8.46 -2.05
C ILE A 206 23.27 8.05 -1.56
N GLU A 207 23.52 8.31 -0.29
CA GLU A 207 24.74 7.94 0.41
C GLU A 207 24.60 6.52 0.96
N GLU A 208 25.68 5.75 0.88
CA GLU A 208 25.77 4.45 1.55
C GLU A 208 25.90 4.66 3.07
N ASN A 209 25.55 3.62 3.85
CA ASN A 209 25.61 3.65 5.33
C ASN A 209 24.84 4.82 5.99
N THR A 210 23.87 5.40 5.28
CA THR A 210 23.06 6.53 5.75
C THR A 210 21.63 6.08 6.03
N ALA A 211 21.04 6.62 7.10
CA ALA A 211 19.67 6.42 7.52
C ALA A 211 18.79 7.58 7.06
N TYR A 212 17.91 7.31 6.09
CA TYR A 212 16.94 8.29 5.60
C TYR A 212 15.63 8.15 6.35
N ILE A 213 15.26 9.18 7.11
CA ILE A 213 14.08 9.19 7.97
C ILE A 213 12.88 9.73 7.20
N ILE A 214 11.75 9.03 7.26
CA ILE A 214 10.46 9.43 6.69
C ILE A 214 9.50 9.58 7.86
N GLY A 215 8.84 10.75 7.97
CA GLY A 215 7.84 10.98 9.00
C GLY A 215 6.63 10.04 8.82
N GLY A 216 6.36 9.19 9.81
CA GLY A 216 5.22 8.28 9.87
C GLY A 216 3.90 8.98 10.19
N LEU A 217 3.59 10.05 9.45
CA LEU A 217 2.48 10.96 9.72
C LEU A 217 1.49 11.00 8.55
N VAL A 218 0.20 10.85 8.88
CA VAL A 218 -0.91 11.14 7.96
C VAL A 218 -1.75 12.25 8.57
N ASP A 219 -1.51 13.48 8.13
CA ASP A 219 -2.12 14.69 8.70
C ASP A 219 -2.94 15.50 7.68
N HIS A 220 -3.04 15.00 6.44
CA HIS A 220 -3.64 15.75 5.34
C HIS A 220 -2.97 17.13 5.10
N ASN A 221 -1.67 17.24 5.39
CA ASN A 221 -0.86 18.45 5.30
C ASN A 221 -1.40 19.60 6.19
N LYS A 222 -1.81 19.25 7.41
CA LYS A 222 -2.23 20.18 8.45
C LYS A 222 -1.02 20.77 9.20
N TYR A 223 0.01 19.97 9.44
CA TYR A 223 1.23 20.33 10.18
C TYR A 223 2.38 20.59 9.20
N LYS A 224 2.25 21.66 8.39
CA LYS A 224 3.28 22.05 7.42
C LYS A 224 4.62 22.31 8.10
N GLY A 225 5.71 21.82 7.52
CA GLY A 225 7.07 22.03 8.03
C GLY A 225 7.38 21.37 9.37
N LEU A 226 6.50 20.53 9.94
CA LEU A 226 6.73 19.89 11.24
C LEU A 226 8.02 19.05 11.25
N CYS A 227 8.19 18.19 10.25
CA CYS A 227 9.37 17.34 10.13
C CYS A 227 10.66 18.15 9.93
N LEU A 228 10.59 19.28 9.21
CA LEU A 228 11.73 20.18 9.04
C LEU A 228 12.12 20.80 10.39
N LYS A 229 11.15 21.37 11.10
CA LYS A 229 11.37 21.97 12.42
C LYS A 229 12.01 20.98 13.39
N ILE A 230 11.52 19.74 13.44
CA ILE A 230 12.09 18.69 14.30
C ILE A 230 13.55 18.40 13.92
N ALA A 231 13.86 18.31 12.62
CA ALA A 231 15.21 18.04 12.15
C ALA A 231 16.18 19.20 12.48
N GLU A 232 15.73 20.45 12.33
CA GLU A 232 16.49 21.65 12.69
C GLU A 232 16.74 21.74 14.20
N GLU A 233 15.70 21.52 15.02
CA GLU A 233 15.80 21.54 16.48
C GLU A 233 16.75 20.44 17.01
N GLN A 234 16.76 19.28 16.36
CA GLN A 234 17.69 18.19 16.68
C GLN A 234 19.08 18.40 16.08
N GLY A 235 19.26 19.36 15.17
CA GLY A 235 20.51 19.61 14.46
C GLY A 235 20.98 18.42 13.63
N ILE A 236 20.07 17.75 12.93
CA ILE A 236 20.37 16.66 11.99
C ILE A 236 20.23 17.13 10.55
N ARG A 237 20.89 16.45 9.60
CA ARG A 237 20.75 16.76 8.18
C ARG A 237 19.30 16.55 7.76
N HIS A 238 18.81 17.41 6.88
CA HIS A 238 17.49 17.29 6.26
C HIS A 238 17.55 17.60 4.78
N ALA A 239 16.67 16.97 3.99
CA ALA A 239 16.60 17.17 2.55
C ALA A 239 15.19 16.94 1.99
N GLN A 240 14.85 17.62 0.91
CA GLN A 240 13.67 17.34 0.09
C GLN A 240 14.05 16.50 -1.13
N LEU A 241 13.07 15.75 -1.67
CA LEU A 241 13.24 15.03 -2.94
C LEU A 241 13.37 16.03 -4.11
N PRO A 242 14.10 15.69 -5.20
CA PRO A 242 14.33 16.60 -6.32
C PRO A 242 13.12 16.70 -7.27
N LEU A 243 11.92 16.92 -6.72
CA LEU A 243 10.67 16.98 -7.49
C LEU A 243 10.69 18.12 -8.51
N ASP A 244 11.17 19.29 -8.10
CA ASP A 244 11.14 20.52 -8.89
C ASP A 244 12.00 20.47 -10.14
N LYS A 245 13.07 19.68 -10.09
CA LYS A 245 13.98 19.47 -11.22
C LYS A 245 13.33 18.69 -12.35
N TYR A 246 12.45 17.75 -12.02
CA TYR A 246 11.97 16.76 -12.99
C TYR A 246 10.48 16.87 -13.29
N ILE A 247 9.69 17.44 -12.37
CA ILE A 247 8.23 17.39 -12.43
C ILE A 247 7.62 18.73 -12.09
N ASN A 248 6.81 19.22 -13.03
CA ASN A 248 5.87 20.30 -12.75
C ASN A 248 4.52 19.70 -12.32
N MET A 249 4.10 19.97 -11.08
CA MET A 249 2.81 19.52 -10.55
C MET A 249 1.92 20.73 -10.27
N LYS A 250 0.67 20.70 -10.76
CA LYS A 250 -0.37 21.69 -10.38
C LYS A 250 -0.80 21.56 -8.91
N THR A 251 -0.54 20.39 -8.31
CA THR A 251 -0.91 20.08 -6.92
C THR A 251 0.29 20.18 -5.97
N ARG A 252 0.01 20.22 -4.67
CA ARG A 252 1.04 20.26 -3.61
C ARG A 252 2.05 19.11 -3.75
N LYS A 253 3.31 19.40 -3.41
CA LYS A 253 4.47 18.51 -3.56
C LYS A 253 4.67 17.54 -2.39
N VAL A 254 3.72 17.49 -1.47
CA VAL A 254 3.75 16.55 -0.33
C VAL A 254 3.31 15.16 -0.80
N LEU A 255 4.16 14.17 -0.52
CA LEU A 255 3.97 12.77 -0.88
C LEU A 255 3.56 11.94 0.35
N THR A 256 2.99 10.77 0.13
CA THR A 256 2.67 9.82 1.20
C THR A 256 3.91 8.98 1.54
N ILE A 257 3.91 8.36 2.72
CA ILE A 257 5.04 7.58 3.27
C ILE A 257 5.46 6.50 2.27
N ASP A 258 4.48 5.79 1.71
CA ASP A 258 4.72 4.72 0.75
C ASP A 258 5.29 5.20 -0.59
N HIS A 259 4.89 6.36 -1.08
CA HIS A 259 5.49 6.93 -2.29
C HIS A 259 6.93 7.37 -2.04
N VAL A 260 7.24 8.05 -0.93
CA VAL A 260 8.62 8.45 -0.60
C VAL A 260 9.50 7.21 -0.45
N PHE A 261 9.03 6.19 0.27
CA PHE A 261 9.74 4.93 0.44
C PHE A 261 10.00 4.24 -0.91
N GLU A 262 8.98 4.11 -1.76
CA GLU A 262 9.12 3.47 -3.06
C GLU A 262 10.08 4.26 -3.97
N ILE A 263 10.03 5.60 -3.96
CA ILE A 263 10.98 6.43 -4.70
C ILE A 263 12.41 6.16 -4.24
N MET A 264 12.67 6.26 -2.93
CA MET A 264 14.01 6.06 -2.36
C MET A 264 14.55 4.67 -2.69
N LEU A 265 13.73 3.63 -2.53
CA LEU A 265 14.09 2.25 -2.86
C LEU A 265 14.50 2.11 -4.34
N ARG A 266 13.70 2.64 -5.28
CA ARG A 266 14.02 2.54 -6.72
C ARG A 266 15.29 3.32 -7.09
N VAL A 267 15.53 4.46 -6.47
CA VAL A 267 16.77 5.23 -6.68
C VAL A 267 17.98 4.46 -6.12
N CYS A 268 17.84 3.80 -4.96
CA CYS A 268 18.87 2.91 -4.42
C CYS A 268 19.16 1.72 -5.35
N GLU A 269 18.21 1.28 -6.17
CA GLU A 269 18.42 0.27 -7.21
C GLU A 269 19.17 0.80 -8.44
N GLY A 270 19.46 2.11 -8.51
CA GLY A 270 20.17 2.75 -9.62
C GLY A 270 19.27 3.33 -10.69
N MET A 271 17.94 3.36 -10.50
CA MET A 271 17.06 4.08 -11.44
C MET A 271 17.24 5.60 -11.30
N PRO A 272 17.28 6.34 -12.42
CA PRO A 272 17.39 7.79 -12.38
C PRO A 272 16.13 8.42 -11.80
N TRP A 273 16.30 9.48 -11.01
CA TRP A 273 15.23 10.21 -10.32
C TRP A 273 14.03 10.50 -11.21
N GLN A 274 14.25 11.02 -12.42
CA GLN A 274 13.19 11.35 -13.37
C GLN A 274 12.25 10.15 -13.66
N ASN A 275 12.82 8.98 -13.97
CA ASN A 275 12.04 7.79 -14.30
C ASN A 275 11.28 7.27 -13.07
N VAL A 276 11.93 7.26 -11.91
CA VAL A 276 11.30 6.83 -10.66
C VAL A 276 10.12 7.71 -10.31
N LEU A 277 10.31 9.02 -10.34
CA LEU A 277 9.27 9.98 -9.97
C LEU A 277 8.06 9.89 -10.92
N LEU A 278 8.27 9.71 -12.22
CA LEU A 278 7.18 9.50 -13.19
C LEU A 278 6.41 8.18 -12.96
N ASN A 279 7.12 7.11 -12.59
CA ASN A 279 6.53 5.78 -12.40
C ASN A 279 5.76 5.66 -11.07
N VAL A 280 6.26 6.30 -10.01
CA VAL A 280 5.69 6.15 -8.65
C VAL A 280 4.60 7.17 -8.39
N LEU A 281 4.68 8.37 -8.95
CA LEU A 281 3.67 9.39 -8.71
C LEU A 281 2.36 9.05 -9.45
N PRO A 282 1.21 9.06 -8.75
CA PRO A 282 -0.05 8.67 -9.37
C PRO A 282 -0.47 9.69 -10.45
N MET A 283 -0.94 9.19 -11.59
CA MET A 283 -1.31 9.99 -12.78
C MET A 283 -2.18 11.22 -12.47
N ARG A 284 -3.04 11.13 -11.45
CA ARG A 284 -3.91 12.24 -10.98
C ARG A 284 -3.15 13.47 -10.47
N LYS A 285 -1.85 13.35 -10.17
CA LYS A 285 -1.00 14.50 -9.79
C LYS A 285 -0.54 15.32 -11.00
N GLY A 286 -0.86 14.89 -12.22
CA GLY A 286 -0.62 15.66 -13.45
C GLY A 286 0.87 15.94 -13.71
N ALA A 287 1.74 15.02 -13.30
CA ALA A 287 3.18 15.13 -13.47
C ALA A 287 3.54 15.07 -14.96
N TYR A 288 4.14 16.15 -15.48
CA TYR A 288 4.79 16.16 -16.79
C TYR A 288 6.26 16.56 -16.62
N ILE A 289 7.10 16.07 -17.54
CA ILE A 289 8.55 16.32 -17.54
C ILE A 289 8.78 17.82 -17.74
N CYS A 290 9.68 18.41 -16.94
CA CYS A 290 10.21 19.75 -17.21
C CYS A 290 11.10 19.69 -18.47
N ASP A 291 10.65 20.32 -19.58
CA ASP A 291 11.43 20.41 -20.82
C ASP A 291 12.66 21.31 -20.60
N ASN A 292 13.83 20.71 -20.44
CA ASN A 292 15.09 21.45 -20.25
C ASN A 292 15.70 21.90 -21.60
N ARG A 293 14.87 22.49 -22.49
CA ARG A 293 15.26 22.92 -23.85
C ARG A 293 14.94 24.39 -24.18
N ARG A 294 14.97 25.29 -23.20
CA ARG A 294 14.89 26.75 -23.45
C ARG A 294 15.80 27.55 -22.52
N SER A 295 17.12 27.36 -22.62
CA SER A 295 18.10 28.31 -22.05
C SER A 295 19.38 28.40 -22.87
N SER A 296 19.28 28.23 -24.19
CA SER A 296 20.35 28.55 -25.12
C SER A 296 19.73 29.18 -26.37
N ASN A 297 20.09 30.44 -26.62
CA ASN A 297 19.72 31.31 -27.74
C ASN A 297 18.52 32.25 -27.54
N SER A 298 18.74 33.34 -26.79
CA SER A 298 18.41 34.69 -27.28
C SER A 298 19.34 35.73 -26.63
N SER A 299 20.63 35.62 -26.91
CA SER A 299 21.56 36.75 -26.84
C SER A 299 21.95 37.06 -28.28
N LYS A 300 21.09 37.81 -28.97
CA LYS A 300 21.46 38.58 -30.15
C LYS A 300 20.92 39.98 -29.94
N ASP A 301 21.85 40.83 -29.54
CA ASP A 301 22.04 42.20 -29.98
C ASP A 301 20.82 42.89 -30.59
N ASN A 302 20.37 43.94 -29.91
CA ASN A 302 20.04 45.16 -30.62
C ASN A 302 20.40 46.37 -29.75
N SER A 303 21.68 46.73 -29.80
CA SER A 303 22.10 48.10 -29.56
C SER A 303 21.67 48.96 -30.75
N ASN A 304 20.72 49.87 -30.54
CA ASN A 304 20.76 51.14 -31.24
C ASN A 304 20.10 52.24 -30.38
N SER A 305 20.94 53.18 -29.94
CA SER A 305 20.66 54.61 -29.72
C SER A 305 19.69 55.16 -30.79
N GLY A 306 18.71 55.99 -30.50
CA GLY A 306 18.84 57.31 -29.88
C GLY A 306 18.71 58.38 -30.97
N GLU A 307 17.59 59.11 -30.95
CA GLU A 307 17.37 60.51 -31.41
C GLU A 307 17.63 60.88 -32.90
N ASP A 308 16.58 61.29 -33.63
CA ASP A 308 16.33 62.69 -34.04
C ASP A 308 15.20 62.81 -35.09
N GLU A 309 14.42 63.89 -34.94
CA GLU A 309 13.31 64.47 -35.75
C GLU A 309 11.89 63.85 -35.71
#